data_AF-A0A9D7E9V3-F1
#
_entry.id   AF-A0A9D7E9V3-F1
#
_cell.length_a   1.000
_cell.length_b   1.000
_cell.length_c   1.000
_cell.angle_alpha   90.00
_cell.angle_beta   90.00
_cell.angle_gamma   90.00
#
_symmetry.space_group_name_H-M   'P 1'
#
loop_
_entity.id
_entity.type
_entity.pdbx_description
1 polymer ?
#
loop_
_entity_poly.entity_id
_entity_poly.type
_entity_poly.pdbx_seq_one_letter_code
_entity_poly.pdbx_strand_id
1 'polypeptide(L)'
;MKVNATDMDGTTNFITFFDGTGTARGRVEGQNAGEVALSPDYIYENAILVAEVAIATGGVIGSSTSSTVCAGAGACVTAPIPSLTISSAAELVIASANLAAYQAFAYTNLGVTYESGSADYAEWLERADPAEVMSFGDIVAVKGGRISKNTRAGAERYMVISLKPAVLGNMPGPGKEHLYEKVGFMGQVPVKVIGPVHVGDYILPSGSTTASEGPCHLMQ
;
A
#
# COMPACT_ATOMS: atom_id res chain seq x y z
N MET A 1 14.07 2.31 20.97
CA MET A 1 13.76 3.13 19.79
C MET A 1 15.07 3.43 19.09
N LYS A 2 15.32 2.86 17.92
CA LYS A 2 16.48 3.23 17.09
C LYS A 2 16.06 4.46 16.28
N VAL A 3 16.66 5.61 16.54
CA VAL A 3 16.32 6.89 15.89
C VAL A 3 17.35 7.34 14.84
N ASN A 4 18.48 6.64 14.71
CA ASN A 4 19.60 7.00 13.83
C ASN A 4 20.29 5.73 13.25
N ALA A 5 19.52 4.84 12.62
CA ALA A 5 20.12 3.77 11.81
C ALA A 5 20.36 4.32 10.39
N THR A 6 21.58 4.19 9.88
CA THR A 6 21.96 4.62 8.52
C THR A 6 21.37 3.73 7.43
N ASP A 7 21.02 2.50 7.79
CA ASP A 7 20.54 1.47 6.87
C ASP A 7 19.14 1.05 7.31
N MET A 8 18.14 1.40 6.50
CA MET A 8 16.77 0.90 6.64
C MET A 8 16.69 -0.47 5.97
N ASP A 9 17.22 -1.52 6.59
CA ASP A 9 16.94 -2.89 6.15
C ASP A 9 15.79 -3.48 6.98
N GLY A 10 14.99 -4.39 6.44
CA GLY A 10 13.94 -5.08 7.22
C GLY A 10 14.44 -6.10 8.25
N THR A 11 15.73 -6.05 8.62
CA THR A 11 16.19 -6.60 9.90
C THR A 11 16.12 -5.54 11.02
N THR A 12 15.93 -4.26 10.66
CA THR A 12 15.61 -3.18 11.59
C THR A 12 14.13 -3.12 11.93
N ASN A 13 13.78 -3.86 12.97
CA ASN A 13 12.61 -3.54 13.79
C ASN A 13 12.85 -2.18 14.47
N PHE A 14 12.11 -1.15 14.05
CA PHE A 14 12.26 0.21 14.59
C PHE A 14 11.63 0.31 15.97
N ILE A 15 10.40 -0.21 16.08
CA ILE A 15 9.55 -0.16 17.27
C ILE A 15 8.68 -1.43 17.33
N THR A 16 8.60 -2.06 18.50
CA THR A 16 7.61 -3.10 18.80
C THR A 16 6.83 -2.71 20.04
N PHE A 17 5.51 -2.93 20.00
CA PHE A 17 4.61 -2.72 21.11
C PHE A 17 4.34 -4.07 21.79
N PHE A 18 4.66 -4.19 23.08
CA PHE A 18 4.41 -5.40 23.87
C PHE A 18 3.28 -5.15 24.86
N ASP A 19 2.52 -6.19 25.17
CA ASP A 19 1.61 -6.17 26.32
C ASP A 19 2.36 -6.47 27.63
N GLY A 20 1.63 -6.42 28.76
CA GLY A 20 2.19 -6.68 30.09
C GLY A 20 2.70 -8.11 30.31
N THR A 21 2.45 -9.04 29.37
CA THR A 21 2.96 -10.42 29.40
C THR A 21 4.21 -10.62 28.55
N GLY A 22 4.65 -9.58 27.83
CA GLY A 22 5.77 -9.67 26.88
C GLY A 22 5.38 -10.17 25.49
N THR A 23 4.09 -10.25 25.16
CA THR A 23 3.62 -10.64 23.83
C THR A 23 3.56 -9.43 22.91
N ALA A 24 4.10 -9.53 21.69
CA ALA A 24 4.05 -8.45 20.71
C ALA A 24 2.61 -8.22 20.21
N ARG A 25 2.17 -6.96 20.20
CA ARG A 25 0.82 -6.51 19.79
C ARG A 25 0.84 -5.71 18.48
N GLY A 26 2.00 -5.27 18.04
CA GLY A 26 2.21 -4.54 16.80
C GLY A 26 3.67 -4.14 16.65
N ARG A 27 4.07 -3.76 15.44
CA ARG A 27 5.45 -3.36 15.11
C ARG A 27 5.49 -2.34 13.99
N VAL A 28 6.59 -1.60 13.93
CA VAL A 28 6.96 -0.76 12.80
C VAL A 28 8.33 -1.24 12.33
N GLU A 29 8.40 -1.73 11.10
CA GLU A 29 9.60 -2.35 10.53
C GLU A 29 9.85 -1.91 9.10
N GLY A 30 11.13 -1.87 8.72
CA GLY A 30 11.53 -1.56 7.36
C GLY A 30 11.32 -2.77 6.45
N GLN A 31 11.22 -2.53 5.14
CA GLN A 31 11.34 -3.57 4.14
C GLN A 31 12.82 -3.96 3.98
N ASN A 32 13.14 -5.26 3.85
CA ASN A 32 14.51 -5.70 3.57
C ASN A 32 14.79 -5.86 2.07
N ALA A 33 16.08 -5.80 1.71
CA ALA A 33 16.54 -6.00 0.33
C ALA A 33 16.17 -7.39 -0.23
N GLY A 34 16.06 -8.40 0.63
CA GLY A 34 15.59 -9.73 0.22
C GLY A 34 14.14 -9.73 -0.23
N GLU A 35 13.25 -9.00 0.45
CA GLU A 35 11.83 -8.84 0.12
C GLU A 35 11.67 -8.08 -1.20
N VAL A 36 12.48 -7.05 -1.44
CA VAL A 36 12.52 -6.38 -2.75
C VAL A 36 12.98 -7.35 -3.84
N ALA A 37 14.07 -8.09 -3.60
CA ALA A 37 14.61 -9.03 -4.58
C ALA A 37 13.66 -10.18 -4.93
N LEU A 38 12.77 -10.55 -4.00
CA LEU A 38 11.76 -11.60 -4.18
C LEU A 38 10.41 -11.05 -4.65
N SER A 39 10.25 -9.73 -4.75
CA SER A 39 9.01 -9.14 -5.23
C SER A 39 8.79 -9.48 -6.71
N PRO A 40 7.58 -9.90 -7.11
CA PRO A 40 7.29 -10.24 -8.51
C PRO A 40 7.62 -9.10 -9.48
N ASP A 41 7.33 -7.86 -9.09
CA ASP A 41 7.59 -6.66 -9.91
C ASP A 41 9.10 -6.48 -10.13
N TYR A 42 9.92 -6.64 -9.08
CA TYR A 42 11.37 -6.56 -9.21
C TYR A 42 11.92 -7.63 -10.13
N ILE A 43 11.49 -8.88 -9.96
CA ILE A 43 11.96 -10.00 -10.78
C ILE A 43 11.58 -9.78 -12.24
N TYR A 44 10.35 -9.34 -12.49
CA TYR A 44 9.82 -9.14 -13.84
C TYR A 44 10.55 -8.01 -14.59
N GLU A 45 10.63 -6.81 -13.99
CA GLU A 45 11.26 -5.66 -14.63
C GLU A 45 12.77 -5.84 -14.78
N ASN A 46 13.44 -6.39 -13.76
CA ASN A 46 14.86 -6.70 -13.84
C ASN A 46 15.14 -7.72 -14.96
N ALA A 47 14.28 -8.74 -15.15
CA ALA A 47 14.42 -9.69 -16.24
C ALA A 47 14.25 -9.05 -17.62
N ILE A 48 13.29 -8.13 -17.78
CA ILE A 48 13.08 -7.38 -19.03
C ILE A 48 14.31 -6.53 -19.35
N LEU A 49 14.81 -5.76 -18.37
CA LEU A 49 15.96 -4.88 -18.56
C LEU A 49 17.24 -5.67 -18.84
N VAL A 50 17.44 -6.83 -18.22
CA VAL A 50 18.54 -7.74 -18.54
C VAL A 50 18.42 -8.28 -19.97
N ALA A 51 17.21 -8.63 -20.42
CA ALA A 51 16.99 -9.05 -21.80
C ALA A 51 17.27 -7.92 -22.80
N GLU A 52 16.90 -6.68 -22.47
CA GLU A 52 17.18 -5.50 -23.30
C GLU A 52 18.69 -5.26 -23.45
N VAL A 53 19.46 -5.38 -22.34
CA VAL A 53 20.93 -5.32 -22.37
C VAL A 53 21.50 -6.43 -23.26
N ALA A 54 20.95 -7.65 -23.18
CA ALA A 54 21.40 -8.77 -24.02
C ALA A 54 21.13 -8.52 -25.52
N ILE A 55 19.97 -7.98 -25.87
CA ILE A 55 19.61 -7.60 -27.24
C ILE A 55 20.55 -6.50 -27.75
N ALA A 56 20.77 -5.45 -26.96
CA ALA A 56 21.66 -4.35 -27.33
C ALA A 56 23.13 -4.83 -27.50
N THR A 57 23.56 -5.76 -26.65
CA THR A 57 24.88 -6.42 -26.78
C THR A 57 24.98 -7.18 -28.11
N GLY A 58 23.92 -7.93 -28.48
CA GLY A 58 23.82 -8.58 -29.78
C GLY A 58 23.88 -7.59 -30.95
N GLY A 59 23.28 -6.40 -30.80
CA GLY A 59 23.34 -5.31 -31.76
C GLY A 59 24.77 -4.81 -32.02
N VAL A 60 25.59 -4.66 -30.96
CA VAL A 60 27.00 -4.27 -31.08
C VAL A 60 27.81 -5.36 -31.78
N ILE A 61 27.60 -6.63 -31.44
CA ILE A 61 28.29 -7.76 -32.08
C ILE A 61 27.91 -7.83 -33.57
N GLY A 62 26.63 -7.71 -33.90
CA GLY A 62 26.13 -7.71 -35.28
C GLY A 62 26.63 -6.52 -36.10
N SER A 63 26.67 -5.32 -35.52
CA SER A 63 27.17 -4.13 -36.22
C SER A 63 28.67 -4.19 -36.48
N SER A 64 29.46 -4.72 -35.53
CA SER A 64 30.92 -4.87 -35.67
C SER A 64 31.35 -5.89 -36.74
N THR A 65 30.49 -6.85 -37.04
CA THR A 65 30.70 -7.88 -38.08
C THR A 65 29.99 -7.54 -39.39
N SER A 66 29.29 -6.40 -39.45
CA SER A 66 28.64 -5.93 -40.67
C SER A 66 29.69 -5.68 -41.76
N SER A 67 29.38 -6.10 -42.98
CA SER A 67 30.20 -5.85 -44.16
C SER A 67 29.31 -5.36 -45.29
N THR A 68 29.79 -4.39 -46.07
CA THR A 68 29.09 -3.87 -47.23
C THR A 68 29.72 -4.45 -48.48
N VAL A 69 28.90 -4.95 -49.41
CA VAL A 69 29.40 -5.43 -50.71
C VAL A 69 29.72 -4.22 -51.57
N CYS A 70 30.99 -4.07 -51.96
CA CYS A 70 31.43 -3.06 -52.90
C CYS A 70 31.37 -3.61 -54.35
N ALA A 71 30.77 -2.85 -55.27
CA ALA A 71 30.69 -3.24 -56.69
C ALA A 71 31.99 -2.87 -57.43
N GLY A 72 32.79 -3.87 -57.78
CA GLY A 72 34.04 -3.75 -58.55
C GLY A 72 34.60 -5.13 -58.93
N ALA A 73 35.48 -5.20 -59.94
CA ALA A 73 36.07 -6.45 -60.44
C ALA A 73 37.06 -7.06 -59.42
N GLY A 74 36.53 -7.69 -58.38
CA GLY A 74 37.27 -8.36 -57.31
C GLY A 74 36.48 -8.36 -56.01
N ALA A 75 36.49 -9.47 -55.25
CA ALA A 75 35.81 -9.55 -53.96
C ALA A 75 36.50 -8.64 -52.94
N CYS A 76 35.84 -7.56 -52.52
CA CYS A 76 36.30 -6.68 -51.45
C CYS A 76 35.34 -6.81 -50.25
N VAL A 77 35.90 -6.98 -49.05
CA VAL A 77 35.18 -6.84 -47.78
C VAL A 77 35.47 -5.45 -47.23
N THR A 78 34.43 -4.69 -46.87
CA THR A 78 34.60 -3.36 -46.25
C THR A 78 34.61 -3.47 -44.74
N ALA A 79 35.22 -2.47 -44.08
CA ALA A 79 35.05 -2.25 -42.65
C ALA A 79 33.55 -2.10 -42.27
N PRO A 80 33.17 -2.39 -41.02
CA PRO A 80 31.80 -2.20 -40.53
C PRO A 80 31.34 -0.75 -40.66
N ILE A 81 30.03 -0.58 -40.82
CA ILE A 81 29.42 0.74 -41.02
C ILE A 81 29.51 1.53 -39.70
N PRO A 82 30.29 2.64 -39.63
CA PRO A 82 30.54 3.33 -38.37
C PRO A 82 29.26 3.82 -37.67
N SER A 83 28.27 4.27 -38.43
CA SER A 83 26.99 4.75 -37.87
C SER A 83 26.22 3.65 -37.12
N LEU A 84 26.23 2.41 -37.62
CA LEU A 84 25.57 1.28 -36.96
C LEU A 84 26.30 0.84 -35.69
N THR A 85 27.63 0.89 -35.70
CA THR A 85 28.43 0.60 -34.49
C THR A 85 28.20 1.64 -33.40
N ILE A 86 28.08 2.92 -33.76
CA ILE A 86 27.83 4.00 -32.80
C ILE A 86 26.40 3.90 -32.23
N SER A 87 25.39 3.66 -33.07
CA SER A 87 23.99 3.58 -32.59
C SER A 87 23.78 2.37 -31.67
N SER A 88 24.27 1.20 -32.05
CA SER A 88 24.17 -0.02 -31.23
C SER A 88 24.94 0.09 -29.91
N ALA A 89 26.11 0.76 -29.91
CA ALA A 89 26.85 1.05 -28.68
C ALA A 89 26.06 2.01 -27.76
N ALA A 90 25.42 3.04 -28.32
CA ALA A 90 24.60 3.96 -27.55
C ALA A 90 23.37 3.26 -26.92
N GLU A 91 22.70 2.38 -27.68
CA GLU A 91 21.59 1.56 -27.17
C GLU A 91 22.02 0.69 -25.99
N LEU A 92 23.20 0.05 -26.07
CA LEU A 92 23.74 -0.75 -24.96
C LEU A 92 24.02 0.09 -23.71
N VAL A 93 24.58 1.30 -23.88
CA VAL A 93 24.80 2.23 -22.76
C VAL A 93 23.48 2.63 -22.10
N ILE A 94 22.44 2.93 -22.90
CA ILE A 94 21.13 3.29 -22.36
C ILE A 94 20.50 2.10 -21.62
N ALA A 95 20.50 0.90 -22.21
CA ALA A 95 19.92 -0.29 -21.60
C ALA A 95 20.63 -0.65 -20.27
N SER A 96 21.96 -0.59 -20.25
CA SER A 96 22.74 -0.86 -19.04
C SER A 96 22.54 0.22 -17.96
N ALA A 97 22.42 1.50 -18.35
CA ALA A 97 22.09 2.58 -17.43
C ALA A 97 20.69 2.43 -16.83
N ASN A 98 19.69 2.05 -17.63
CA ASN A 98 18.32 1.80 -17.16
C ASN A 98 18.28 0.64 -16.16
N LEU A 99 18.96 -0.47 -16.45
CA LEU A 99 19.09 -1.60 -15.52
C LEU A 99 19.73 -1.19 -14.19
N ALA A 100 20.86 -0.48 -14.24
CA ALA A 100 21.55 -0.01 -13.04
C ALA A 100 20.70 0.99 -12.24
N ALA A 101 20.03 1.92 -12.92
CA ALA A 101 19.13 2.88 -12.30
C ALA A 101 17.92 2.20 -11.64
N TYR A 102 17.33 1.21 -12.31
CA TYR A 102 16.22 0.42 -11.77
C TYR A 102 16.62 -0.30 -10.48
N GLN A 103 17.76 -1.01 -10.50
CA GLN A 103 18.27 -1.70 -9.32
C GLN A 103 18.56 -0.72 -8.19
N ALA A 104 19.25 0.40 -8.48
CA ALA A 104 19.52 1.43 -7.47
C ALA A 104 18.23 2.02 -6.89
N PHE A 105 17.22 2.30 -7.72
CA PHE A 105 15.94 2.85 -7.27
C PHE A 105 15.15 1.84 -6.42
N ALA A 106 15.12 0.57 -6.83
CA ALA A 106 14.42 -0.49 -6.10
C ALA A 106 14.94 -0.66 -4.66
N TYR A 107 16.25 -0.55 -4.45
CA TYR A 107 16.87 -0.71 -3.13
C TYR A 107 16.99 0.57 -2.31
N THR A 108 16.82 1.75 -2.92
CA THR A 108 16.83 3.03 -2.18
C THR A 108 15.44 3.43 -1.66
N ASN A 109 14.36 2.90 -2.24
CA ASN A 109 12.98 3.17 -1.83
C ASN A 109 12.38 2.05 -0.98
N LEU A 110 13.11 1.60 0.04
CA LEU A 110 12.59 0.59 0.98
C LEU A 110 11.43 1.16 1.79
N GLY A 111 10.32 0.43 1.83
CA GLY A 111 9.11 0.82 2.55
C GLY A 111 9.20 0.64 4.07
N VAL A 112 8.15 1.10 4.75
CA VAL A 112 7.91 0.83 6.18
C VAL A 112 6.54 0.19 6.34
N THR A 113 6.50 -0.91 7.08
CA THR A 113 5.27 -1.63 7.41
C THR A 113 4.83 -1.27 8.83
N TYR A 114 3.53 -0.99 9.00
CA TYR A 114 2.88 -0.81 10.29
C TYR A 114 1.97 -2.01 10.54
N GLU A 115 2.35 -2.88 11.46
CA GLU A 115 1.51 -4.02 11.85
C GLU A 115 0.82 -3.74 13.18
N SER A 116 -0.47 -4.00 13.22
CA SER A 116 -1.27 -3.93 14.45
C SER A 116 -2.32 -5.03 14.43
N GLY A 117 -2.88 -5.37 15.60
CA GLY A 117 -4.02 -6.29 15.69
C GLY A 117 -5.33 -5.74 15.10
N SER A 118 -5.34 -4.49 14.65
CA SER A 118 -6.46 -3.82 13.99
C SER A 118 -6.08 -3.43 12.57
N ALA A 119 -7.06 -3.29 11.68
CA ALA A 119 -6.83 -3.12 10.25
C ALA A 119 -7.54 -1.89 9.65
N ASP A 120 -8.04 -0.99 10.49
CA ASP A 120 -8.79 0.20 10.07
C ASP A 120 -8.08 1.51 10.41
N TYR A 121 -8.31 2.48 9.52
CA TYR A 121 -8.06 3.89 9.74
C TYR A 121 -9.36 4.57 10.17
N ALA A 122 -9.29 5.32 11.26
CA ALA A 122 -10.43 6.02 11.82
C ALA A 122 -10.09 7.47 12.18
N GLU A 123 -11.12 8.29 12.30
CA GLU A 123 -11.04 9.63 12.87
C GLU A 123 -12.05 9.80 13.99
N TRP A 124 -11.77 10.70 14.93
CA TRP A 124 -12.79 11.14 15.85
C TRP A 124 -13.77 12.07 15.15
N LEU A 125 -15.07 11.76 15.24
CA LEU A 125 -16.14 12.63 14.78
C LEU A 125 -17.07 13.01 15.93
N GLU A 126 -17.50 14.27 15.94
CA GLU A 126 -18.38 14.82 16.97
C GLU A 126 -19.79 14.23 16.82
N ARG A 127 -20.39 13.87 17.95
CA ARG A 127 -21.78 13.42 18.01
C ARG A 127 -22.72 14.60 17.69
N ALA A 128 -23.73 14.35 16.88
CA ALA A 128 -24.80 15.33 16.66
C ALA A 128 -25.58 15.62 17.94
N ASP A 129 -25.80 14.58 18.76
CA ASP A 129 -26.33 14.68 20.11
C ASP A 129 -25.32 14.06 21.09
N PRO A 130 -24.72 14.85 22.00
CA PRO A 130 -23.80 14.34 23.03
C PRO A 130 -24.37 13.21 23.89
N ALA A 131 -25.69 13.19 24.09
CA ALA A 131 -26.37 12.17 24.89
C ALA A 131 -26.60 10.86 24.13
N GLU A 132 -26.42 10.84 22.81
CA GLU A 132 -26.64 9.66 21.99
C GLU A 132 -25.57 8.60 22.28
N VAL A 133 -26.01 7.43 22.73
CA VAL A 133 -25.11 6.32 23.05
C VAL A 133 -24.78 5.54 21.77
N MET A 134 -23.50 5.54 21.44
CA MET A 134 -22.92 4.79 20.34
C MET A 134 -21.91 3.79 20.89
N SER A 135 -21.75 2.67 20.21
CA SER A 135 -20.82 1.63 20.64
C SER A 135 -20.19 0.96 19.44
N PHE A 136 -19.05 0.32 19.67
CA PHE A 136 -18.31 -0.41 18.63
C PHE A 136 -19.23 -1.28 17.75
N GLY A 137 -19.03 -1.20 16.44
CA GLY A 137 -19.80 -1.94 15.43
C GLY A 137 -21.16 -1.35 15.10
N ASP A 138 -21.60 -0.27 15.78
CA ASP A 138 -22.80 0.46 15.39
C ASP A 138 -22.57 1.17 14.04
N ILE A 139 -23.56 1.09 13.16
CA ILE A 139 -23.61 1.90 11.94
C ILE A 139 -24.19 3.28 12.29
N VAL A 140 -23.48 4.32 11.89
CA VAL A 140 -23.87 5.72 12.09
C VAL A 140 -23.99 6.46 10.76
N ALA A 141 -24.92 7.40 10.69
CA ALA A 141 -25.00 8.38 9.64
C ALA A 141 -24.06 9.55 9.92
N VAL A 142 -23.39 10.03 8.87
CA VAL A 142 -22.60 11.27 8.88
C VAL A 142 -23.37 12.35 8.14
N LYS A 143 -23.47 13.54 8.74
CA LYS A 143 -24.08 14.73 8.13
C LYS A 143 -23.39 15.99 8.63
N GLY A 144 -22.86 16.80 7.71
CA GLY A 144 -22.14 18.02 8.07
C GLY A 144 -20.97 17.79 9.04
N GLY A 145 -20.28 16.64 8.92
CA GLY A 145 -19.15 16.27 9.78
C GLY A 145 -19.52 15.73 11.17
N ARG A 146 -20.81 15.61 11.50
CA ARG A 146 -21.28 15.01 12.77
C ARG A 146 -21.95 13.68 12.56
N ILE A 147 -21.93 12.85 13.60
CA ILE A 147 -22.47 11.49 13.58
C ILE A 147 -23.75 11.32 14.38
N SER A 148 -24.63 10.45 13.91
CA SER A 148 -25.83 10.00 14.63
C SER A 148 -26.24 8.60 14.24
N LYS A 149 -26.91 7.83 15.13
CA LYS A 149 -27.55 6.55 14.78
C LYS A 149 -28.85 6.77 14.00
N ASN A 150 -29.36 8.01 13.91
CA ASN A 150 -30.49 8.32 13.05
C ASN A 150 -30.08 8.29 11.57
N THR A 151 -30.15 7.08 10.99
CA THR A 151 -29.75 6.80 9.61
C THR A 151 -30.79 7.17 8.55
N ARG A 152 -31.97 7.65 8.96
CA ARG A 152 -33.05 8.11 8.06
C ARG A 152 -33.04 9.62 7.80
N ALA A 153 -32.27 10.41 8.55
CA ALA A 153 -32.30 11.87 8.51
C ALA A 153 -31.44 12.51 7.39
N GLY A 154 -31.41 11.90 6.21
CA GLY A 154 -30.65 12.39 5.06
C GLY A 154 -29.13 12.35 5.32
N ALA A 155 -28.62 11.15 5.59
CA ALA A 155 -27.19 10.90 5.76
C ALA A 155 -26.44 11.19 4.45
N GLU A 156 -25.28 11.84 4.54
CA GLU A 156 -24.36 11.98 3.40
C GLU A 156 -23.58 10.69 3.18
N ARG A 157 -23.25 9.99 4.28
CA ARG A 157 -22.51 8.72 4.31
C ARG A 157 -22.95 7.88 5.49
N TYR A 158 -22.79 6.56 5.37
CA TYR A 158 -22.88 5.63 6.50
C TYR A 158 -21.47 5.14 6.84
N MET A 159 -21.16 5.11 8.14
CA MET A 159 -19.87 4.66 8.66
C MET A 159 -20.08 3.79 9.89
N VAL A 160 -19.01 3.19 10.41
CA VAL A 160 -19.06 2.27 11.55
C VAL A 160 -18.20 2.80 12.69
N ILE A 161 -18.68 2.68 13.92
CA ILE A 161 -17.88 2.99 15.11
C ILE A 161 -16.76 1.95 15.27
N SER A 162 -15.51 2.41 15.29
CA SER A 162 -14.32 1.57 15.44
C SER A 162 -13.97 1.31 16.91
N LEU A 163 -13.43 0.12 17.19
CA LEU A 163 -13.00 -0.26 18.55
C LEU A 163 -11.64 0.33 18.91
N LYS A 164 -10.60 -0.03 18.15
CA LYS A 164 -9.20 0.30 18.42
C LYS A 164 -8.49 0.41 17.06
N PRO A 165 -8.69 1.49 16.30
CA PRO A 165 -8.12 1.62 14.97
C PRO A 165 -6.60 1.57 15.00
N ALA A 166 -5.98 1.09 13.90
CA ALA A 166 -4.54 1.05 13.74
C ALA A 166 -3.94 2.47 13.70
N VAL A 167 -4.67 3.38 13.04
CA VAL A 167 -4.32 4.80 12.95
C VAL A 167 -5.57 5.61 13.28
N LEU A 168 -5.42 6.57 14.21
CA LEU A 168 -6.51 7.43 14.68
C LEU A 168 -6.17 8.90 14.48
N GLY A 169 -6.97 9.58 13.66
CA GLY A 169 -6.87 11.01 13.39
C GLY A 169 -7.87 11.88 14.16
N ASN A 170 -7.71 13.19 14.04
CA ASN A 170 -8.64 14.21 14.54
C ASN A 170 -8.95 14.16 16.05
N MET A 171 -8.00 13.77 16.89
CA MET A 171 -8.20 13.66 18.34
C MET A 171 -8.78 14.96 18.95
N PRO A 172 -9.91 14.88 19.69
CA PRO A 172 -10.50 16.05 20.32
C PRO A 172 -9.59 16.59 21.43
N GLY A 173 -9.80 17.86 21.79
CA GLY A 173 -9.08 18.45 22.92
C GLY A 173 -9.35 17.70 24.24
N PRO A 174 -8.42 17.76 25.22
CA PRO A 174 -8.54 17.01 26.46
C PRO A 174 -9.88 17.24 27.18
N GLY A 175 -10.53 16.16 27.59
CA GLY A 175 -11.80 16.18 28.32
C GLY A 175 -13.05 16.27 27.43
N LYS A 176 -12.89 16.42 26.10
CA LYS A 176 -14.00 16.45 25.14
C LYS A 176 -14.26 15.10 24.46
N GLU A 177 -13.49 14.06 24.79
CA GLU A 177 -13.57 12.73 24.15
C GLU A 177 -14.97 12.13 24.23
N HIS A 178 -15.70 12.40 25.31
CA HIS A 178 -17.08 11.94 25.51
C HIS A 178 -18.10 12.52 24.51
N LEU A 179 -17.75 13.61 23.81
CA LEU A 179 -18.58 14.24 22.78
C LEU A 179 -18.33 13.63 21.39
N TYR A 180 -17.37 12.72 21.26
CA TYR A 180 -16.91 12.18 19.98
C TYR A 180 -16.95 10.65 20.00
N GLU A 181 -16.86 10.05 18.82
CA GLU A 181 -16.55 8.63 18.67
C GLU A 181 -15.50 8.42 17.58
N LYS A 182 -14.80 7.28 17.68
CA LYS A 182 -13.88 6.82 16.64
C LYS A 182 -14.67 6.19 15.52
N VAL A 183 -14.60 6.74 14.33
CA VAL A 183 -15.37 6.30 13.17
C VAL A 183 -14.42 5.77 12.12
N GLY A 184 -14.61 4.53 11.69
CA GLY A 184 -13.80 3.89 10.66
C GLY A 184 -14.09 4.50 9.29
N PHE A 185 -13.04 5.02 8.65
CA PHE A 185 -13.12 5.59 7.28
C PHE A 185 -12.75 4.55 6.23
N MET A 186 -11.82 3.66 6.57
CA MET A 186 -11.32 2.63 5.67
C MET A 186 -10.74 1.46 6.47
N GLY A 187 -10.90 0.26 5.94
CA GLY A 187 -10.35 -0.98 6.50
C GLY A 187 -11.41 -1.90 7.06
N GLN A 188 -10.97 -2.93 7.79
CA GLN A 188 -11.86 -3.95 8.33
C GLN A 188 -12.32 -3.54 9.72
N VAL A 189 -13.62 -3.28 9.86
CA VAL A 189 -14.26 -2.94 11.13
C VAL A 189 -15.40 -3.92 11.36
N PRO A 190 -15.39 -4.69 12.46
CA PRO A 190 -16.49 -5.58 12.74
C PRO A 190 -17.80 -4.82 12.96
N VAL A 191 -18.87 -5.29 12.32
CA VAL A 191 -20.18 -4.61 12.30
C VAL A 191 -21.23 -5.43 13.03
N LYS A 192 -22.12 -4.75 13.74
CA LYS A 192 -23.31 -5.34 14.36
C LYS A 192 -24.42 -5.52 13.34
N VAL A 193 -24.94 -6.73 13.26
CA VAL A 193 -26.04 -7.07 12.34
C VAL A 193 -27.23 -7.67 13.07
N ILE A 194 -28.40 -7.53 12.46
CA ILE A 194 -29.65 -8.12 12.94
C ILE A 194 -30.11 -9.13 11.90
N GLY A 195 -30.24 -10.39 12.30
CA GLY A 195 -30.57 -11.50 11.40
C GLY A 195 -29.36 -12.13 10.72
N PRO A 196 -29.58 -13.15 9.87
CA PRO A 196 -28.50 -13.85 9.18
C PRO A 196 -27.86 -12.96 8.11
N VAL A 197 -26.54 -13.04 7.98
CA VAL A 197 -25.73 -12.41 6.93
C VAL A 197 -24.70 -13.41 6.42
N HIS A 198 -24.34 -13.32 5.13
CA HIS A 198 -23.34 -14.15 4.50
C HIS A 198 -22.19 -13.30 3.95
N VAL A 199 -21.03 -13.92 3.76
CA VAL A 199 -19.88 -13.27 3.12
C VAL A 199 -20.30 -12.80 1.72
N GLY A 200 -20.06 -11.51 1.45
CA GLY A 200 -20.47 -10.86 0.20
C GLY A 200 -21.77 -10.05 0.30
N ASP A 201 -22.53 -10.18 1.39
CA ASP A 201 -23.73 -9.37 1.61
C ASP A 201 -23.36 -7.91 1.93
N TYR A 202 -24.15 -6.98 1.38
CA TYR A 202 -24.08 -5.58 1.77
C TYR A 202 -24.93 -5.34 3.00
N ILE A 203 -24.33 -4.78 4.05
CA ILE A 203 -25.03 -4.39 5.26
C ILE A 203 -25.52 -2.96 5.07
N LEU A 204 -26.84 -2.79 5.16
CA LEU A 204 -27.48 -1.47 5.18
C LEU A 204 -28.10 -1.22 6.55
N PRO A 205 -28.04 0.03 7.06
CA PRO A 205 -28.73 0.34 8.30
C PRO A 205 -30.24 0.16 8.13
N SER A 206 -30.88 -0.47 9.11
CA SER A 206 -32.34 -0.71 9.11
C SER A 206 -33.17 0.58 9.23
N GLY A 207 -32.52 1.70 9.55
CA GLY A 207 -33.20 2.97 9.86
C GLY A 207 -33.89 2.98 11.22
N SER A 208 -33.71 1.93 12.03
CA SER A 208 -34.21 1.89 13.41
C SER A 208 -33.28 2.70 14.32
N THR A 209 -33.83 3.66 15.07
CA THR A 209 -33.10 4.38 16.12
C THR A 209 -33.01 3.56 17.41
N THR A 210 -33.84 2.52 17.55
CA THR A 210 -33.78 1.58 18.68
C THR A 210 -32.76 0.50 18.36
N ALA A 211 -31.79 0.32 19.25
CA ALA A 211 -30.99 -0.90 19.28
C ALA A 211 -31.96 -2.06 19.53
N SER A 212 -32.29 -2.83 18.49
CA SER A 212 -33.12 -4.01 18.72
C SER A 212 -32.29 -5.00 19.52
N GLU A 213 -32.73 -5.31 20.73
CA GLU A 213 -32.18 -6.35 21.62
C GLU A 213 -32.50 -7.77 21.09
N GLY A 214 -32.29 -8.00 19.80
CA GLY A 214 -32.14 -9.35 19.24
C GLY A 214 -30.68 -9.81 19.44
N PRO A 215 -30.38 -11.12 19.28
CA PRO A 215 -29.01 -11.61 19.34
C PRO A 215 -28.20 -10.99 18.20
N CYS A 216 -27.52 -9.90 18.50
CA CYS A 216 -26.72 -9.15 17.56
C CYS A 216 -25.38 -9.87 17.40
N HIS A 217 -25.06 -10.26 16.16
CA HIS A 217 -23.81 -10.93 15.84
C HIS A 217 -22.80 -9.91 15.33
N LEU A 218 -21.54 -10.09 15.71
CA LEU A 218 -20.40 -9.34 15.17
C LEU A 218 -19.85 -10.10 13.97
N MET A 219 -19.85 -9.46 12.81
CA MET A 219 -19.21 -10.00 11.61
C MET A 219 -17.80 -9.42 11.51
N GLN A 220 -16.79 -10.27 11.29
CA GLN A 220 -15.39 -9.86 11.04
C GLN A 220 -15.10 -9.94 9.54
#